data_AF-A0A7W1DBT1-F1
#
_entry.id   AF-A0A7W1DBT1-F1
#
_cell.length_a   1.000
_cell.length_b   1.000
_cell.length_c   1.000
_cell.angle_alpha   90.00
_cell.angle_beta   90.00
_cell.angle_gamma   90.00
#
_symmetry.space_group_name_H-M   'P 1'
#
loop_
_entity.id
_entity.type
_entity.pdbx_description
1 polymer ?
#
loop_
_entity_poly.entity_id
_entity_poly.type
_entity_poly.pdbx_seq_one_letter_code
_entity_poly.pdbx_strand_id
1 'polypeptide(L)' 'MNETARTEKNDTSKNLALLKKLKEQVFESSNEKLALALGRPVSEIEAWLGGEEFDEDAEMKLINLAEERLAE' A
#
# COMPACT_ATOMS: atom_id res chain seq x y z
N MET A 1 -1.46 -30.96 6.64
CA MET A 1 -0.40 -30.06 6.14
C MET A 1 -1.14 -28.79 5.72
N ASN A 2 -1.00 -27.70 6.49
CA ASN A 2 -1.78 -26.47 6.29
C ASN A 2 -1.18 -25.69 5.11
N GLU A 3 -1.89 -25.68 4.00
CA GLU A 3 -1.52 -24.99 2.76
C GLU A 3 -2.00 -23.52 2.69
N THR A 4 -2.47 -22.96 3.80
CA THR A 4 -3.06 -21.60 3.83
C THR A 4 -2.07 -20.47 4.08
N ALA A 5 -0.88 -20.73 4.65
CA ALA A 5 0.04 -19.66 5.07
C ALA A 5 0.94 -19.07 3.95
N ARG A 6 0.86 -19.57 2.71
CA ARG A 6 1.76 -19.14 1.63
C ARG A 6 1.18 -18.02 0.76
N THR A 7 -0.14 -17.84 0.76
CA THR A 7 -0.82 -16.85 -0.08
C THR A 7 -0.80 -15.47 0.59
N GLU A 8 -1.11 -15.38 1.89
CA GLU A 8 -1.17 -14.11 2.66
C GLU A 8 0.14 -13.33 2.62
N LYS A 9 1.30 -13.99 2.81
CA LYS A 9 2.61 -13.33 2.74
C LYS A 9 2.93 -12.71 1.38
N ASN A 10 2.34 -13.23 0.31
CA ASN A 10 2.63 -12.77 -1.05
C ASN A 10 1.93 -11.44 -1.34
N ASP A 11 0.69 -11.29 -0.87
CA ASP A 11 -0.13 -10.12 -1.17
C ASP A 11 0.24 -8.92 -0.29
N THR A 12 0.54 -9.11 1.00
CA THR A 12 1.13 -8.04 1.84
C THR A 12 2.45 -7.51 1.25
N SER A 13 3.28 -8.40 0.69
CA SER A 13 4.56 -8.00 0.08
C SER A 13 4.37 -7.20 -1.21
N LYS A 14 3.35 -7.52 -2.02
CA LYS A 14 3.01 -6.75 -3.23
C LYS A 14 2.45 -5.38 -2.88
N ASN A 15 1.52 -5.32 -1.92
CA ASN A 15 0.89 -4.07 -1.49
C ASN A 15 1.92 -3.13 -0.87
N LEU A 16 2.82 -3.66 -0.04
CA LEU A 16 3.95 -2.87 0.47
C LEU A 16 4.86 -2.33 -0.64
N ALA A 17 5.18 -3.14 -1.65
CA ALA A 17 5.99 -2.69 -2.78
C ALA A 17 5.28 -1.59 -3.58
N LEU A 18 3.97 -1.71 -3.78
CA LEU A 18 3.15 -0.74 -4.49
C LEU A 18 3.04 0.58 -3.72
N LEU A 19 2.82 0.51 -2.41
CA LEU A 19 2.80 1.66 -1.50
C LEU A 19 4.13 2.42 -1.54
N LYS A 20 5.27 1.70 -1.48
CA LYS A 20 6.60 2.30 -1.60
C LYS A 20 6.81 2.96 -2.96
N LYS A 21 6.39 2.30 -4.05
CA LYS A 21 6.52 2.83 -5.40
C LYS A 21 5.72 4.13 -5.58
N LEU A 22 4.46 4.17 -5.13
CA LEU A 22 3.65 5.38 -5.12
C LEU A 22 4.29 6.49 -4.29
N LYS A 23 4.72 6.16 -3.07
CA LYS A 23 5.43 7.10 -2.20
C LYS A 23 6.61 7.74 -2.91
N GLU A 24 7.49 6.94 -3.51
CA GLU A 24 8.74 7.42 -4.10
C GLU A 24 8.53 8.13 -5.45
N GLN A 25 7.68 7.60 -6.32
CA GLN A 25 7.56 8.06 -7.72
C GLN A 25 6.50 9.16 -7.91
N VAL A 26 5.42 9.12 -7.13
CA VAL A 26 4.26 10.01 -7.32
C VAL A 26 4.18 11.08 -6.24
N PHE A 27 4.58 10.72 -5.01
CA PHE A 27 4.38 11.57 -3.83
C PHE A 27 5.67 12.13 -3.23
N GLU A 28 6.77 12.15 -3.96
CA GLU A 28 8.05 12.75 -3.55
C GLU A 28 8.55 12.26 -2.17
N SER A 29 8.31 10.99 -1.87
CA SER A 29 8.59 10.38 -0.57
C SER A 29 7.83 10.95 0.64
N SER A 30 6.73 11.68 0.42
CA SER A 30 5.89 12.24 1.50
C SER A 30 4.77 11.28 1.91
N ASN A 31 4.80 10.84 3.19
CA ASN A 31 3.73 10.05 3.78
C ASN A 31 2.41 10.86 3.86
N GLU A 32 2.49 12.17 4.08
CA GLU A 32 1.32 13.06 4.17
C GLU A 32 0.58 13.16 2.83
N LYS A 33 1.31 13.36 1.73
CA LYS A 33 0.71 13.41 0.39
C LYS A 33 0.06 12.07 0.01
N LEU A 34 0.73 10.96 0.35
CA LEU A 34 0.21 9.61 0.11
C LEU A 34 -1.05 9.32 0.96
N ALA A 35 -1.02 9.69 2.24
CA ALA A 35 -2.15 9.59 3.15
C ALA A 35 -3.37 10.36 2.64
N LEU A 36 -3.17 11.60 2.20
CA LEU A 36 -4.21 12.43 1.59
C LEU A 36 -4.80 11.79 0.32
N ALA A 37 -3.96 11.22 -0.55
CA ALA A 37 -4.40 10.58 -1.78
C ALA A 37 -5.19 9.28 -1.53
N LEU A 38 -4.80 8.51 -0.52
CA LEU A 38 -5.52 7.31 -0.10
C LEU A 38 -6.76 7.64 0.76
N GLY A 39 -6.90 8.88 1.25
CA GLY A 39 -7.94 9.25 2.20
C GLY A 39 -7.81 8.53 3.53
N ARG A 40 -6.57 8.25 3.95
CA ARG A 40 -6.21 7.48 5.16
C ARG A 40 -5.30 8.31 6.07
N PRO A 41 -5.26 8.06 7.38
CA PRO A 41 -4.34 8.75 8.27
C PRO A 41 -2.89 8.37 7.99
N VAL A 42 -1.97 9.30 8.24
CA VAL A 42 -0.51 9.07 8.07
C VAL A 42 -0.02 7.91 8.95
N SER A 43 -0.61 7.73 10.13
CA SER A 43 -0.27 6.61 11.03
C SER A 43 -0.54 5.25 10.41
N GLU A 44 -1.60 5.11 9.59
CA GLU A 44 -1.86 3.86 8.84
C GLU A 44 -0.80 3.65 7.75
N ILE A 45 -0.39 4.71 7.05
CA ILE A 45 0.69 4.63 6.06
C ILE A 45 1.99 4.17 6.70
N GLU A 46 2.34 4.72 7.86
CA GLU A 46 3.54 4.35 8.61
C GLU A 46 3.48 2.91 9.12
N ALA A 47 2.32 2.47 9.61
CA ALA A 47 2.07 1.09 10.02
C ALA A 47 2.29 0.11 8.85
N TRP A 48 1.68 0.37 7.69
CA TRP A 48 1.85 -0.48 6.50
C TRP A 48 3.29 -0.49 6.00
N LEU A 49 3.97 0.67 5.99
CA LEU A 49 5.40 0.74 5.66
C LEU A 49 6.27 -0.03 6.65
N GLY A 50 5.83 -0.13 7.91
CA GLY A 50 6.42 -0.93 8.98
C GLY A 50 6.12 -2.44 8.87
N GLY A 51 5.27 -2.85 7.92
CA GLY A 51 4.91 -4.25 7.68
C GLY A 51 3.61 -4.68 8.35
N GLU A 52 2.79 -3.74 8.82
CA GLU A 52 1.40 -4.04 9.20
C GLU A 52 0.59 -4.47 7.97
N GLU A 53 -0.38 -5.34 8.21
CA GLU A 53 -1.25 -5.86 7.16
C GLU A 53 -2.23 -4.77 6.68
N PHE A 54 -2.54 -4.80 5.39
CA PHE A 54 -3.52 -3.89 4.80
C PHE A 54 -4.92 -4.44 5.06
N ASP A 55 -5.86 -3.56 5.38
CA ASP A 55 -7.27 -3.92 5.34
C ASP A 55 -7.77 -3.97 3.88
N GLU A 56 -8.83 -4.74 3.61
CA GLU A 56 -9.34 -4.93 2.23
C GLU A 56 -9.70 -3.61 1.52
N ASP A 57 -10.15 -2.58 2.25
CA ASP A 57 -10.45 -1.25 1.67
C ASP A 57 -9.16 -0.49 1.34
N ALA A 58 -8.15 -0.59 2.19
CA ALA A 58 -6.82 -0.04 1.96
C ALA A 58 -6.15 -0.68 0.73
N GLU A 59 -6.27 -2.01 0.59
CA GLU A 59 -5.77 -2.72 -0.60
C GLU A 59 -6.44 -2.22 -1.88
N MET A 60 -7.78 -2.12 -1.88
CA MET A 60 -8.54 -1.66 -3.05
C MET A 60 -8.17 -0.23 -3.44
N LYS A 61 -8.07 0.68 -2.47
CA LYS A 61 -7.68 2.08 -2.71
C LYS A 61 -6.25 2.20 -3.20
N LEU A 62 -5.34 1.40 -2.65
CA LEU A 62 -3.95 1.39 -3.06
C LEU A 62 -3.80 0.94 -4.51
N ILE A 63 -4.49 -0.14 -4.89
CA ILE A 63 -4.49 -0.66 -6.25
C ILE A 63 -5.07 0.39 -7.22
N ASN A 64 -6.25 0.94 -6.91
CA ASN A 64 -6.88 1.96 -7.75
C ASN A 64 -5.98 3.20 -7.92
N LEU A 65 -5.38 3.69 -6.82
CA LEU A 65 -4.46 4.82 -6.88
C LEU A 65 -3.20 4.52 -7.69
N ALA A 66 -2.68 3.29 -7.60
CA ALA A 66 -1.54 2.86 -8.39
C ALA A 66 -1.88 2.77 -9.87
N GLU A 67 -3.05 2.23 -10.24
CA GLU A 67 -3.52 2.21 -11.62
C GLU A 67 -3.70 3.62 -12.16
N GLU A 68 -4.24 4.56 -11.38
CA GLU A 68 -4.41 5.95 -11.80
C GLU A 68 -3.10 6.73 -11.97
N ARG A 69 -2.06 6.42 -11.18
CA ARG A 69 -0.84 7.25 -11.10
C ARG A 69 0.42 6.62 -11.67
N LEU A 70 0.45 5.30 -11.85
CA LEU A 70 1.61 4.56 -12.36
C LEU A 70 1.34 3.90 -13.72
N ALA A 71 0.14 4.01 -14.28
CA ALA A 71 -0.19 3.53 -15.63
C ALA A 71 0.13 4.54 -16.75
N GLU A 72 0.59 5.74 -16.41
CA GLU A 72 1.19 6.73 -17.35
C GLU A 72 2.70 6.52 -17.51
#